data_AF-A0A1E4RLQ9-F1
#
_entry.id   AF-A0A1E4RLQ9-F1
#
_cell.length_a   1.000
_cell.length_b   1.000
_cell.length_c   1.000
_cell.angle_alpha   90.00
_cell.angle_beta   90.00
_cell.angle_gamma   90.00
#
_symmetry.space_group_name_H-M   'P 1'
#
loop_
_entity.id
_entity.type
_entity.pdbx_description
1 polymer ?
#
loop_
_entity_poly.entity_id
_entity_poly.type
_entity_poly.pdbx_seq_one_letter_code
_entity_poly.pdbx_strand_id
1 'polypeptide(L)'
;MSAPATANSTSSATTPSVTPNSGNEAKAQSNGVTNVTVDPKDRKKKLIRKQGGTNPIKYQLWLAGHASAIVFGSISFVFQILWLPNKFYINSIAYRLSLLGSITALTATLSHKFGLSYLPPHSTLVAQQNFQYLVLAVAWIFTFKSIFKIIPYYLIAVLQLSNHKKIDAVLKQAPFLASIIAYDELFLIGYLLIRTVFF
;
A
#
# COMPACT_ATOMS: atom_id res chain seq x y z
N MET A 1 2.05 -49.29 52.72
CA MET A 1 2.19 -50.22 51.60
C MET A 1 0.86 -50.96 51.42
N SER A 2 0.19 -50.66 50.32
CA SER A 2 -0.76 -51.45 49.52
C SER A 2 -1.97 -52.14 50.16
N ALA A 3 -3.14 -51.62 49.78
CA ALA A 3 -4.38 -52.35 49.47
C ALA A 3 -4.99 -51.70 48.19
N PRO A 4 -6.07 -52.21 47.57
CA PRO A 4 -6.09 -53.38 46.68
C PRO A 4 -6.83 -53.14 45.32
N ALA A 5 -6.79 -54.18 44.48
CA ALA A 5 -7.81 -54.73 43.57
C ALA A 5 -8.67 -53.84 42.60
N THR A 6 -8.38 -54.02 41.31
CA THR A 6 -9.23 -54.52 40.19
C THR A 6 -10.73 -54.16 40.05
N ALA A 7 -11.07 -53.68 38.84
CA ALA A 7 -12.07 -54.22 37.88
C ALA A 7 -13.19 -53.28 37.40
N ASN A 8 -13.29 -53.21 36.05
CA ASN A 8 -14.25 -52.51 35.20
C ASN A 8 -15.60 -53.27 35.04
N SER A 9 -16.68 -52.52 34.80
CA SER A 9 -17.88 -52.89 34.01
C SER A 9 -18.56 -51.57 33.58
N THR A 10 -18.66 -51.16 32.31
CA THR A 10 -19.43 -51.57 31.10
C THR A 10 -20.97 -51.44 31.18
N SER A 11 -21.52 -50.58 30.30
CA SER A 11 -22.83 -50.63 29.59
C SER A 11 -24.14 -50.52 30.40
N SER A 12 -25.26 -49.95 29.96
CA SER A 12 -25.73 -49.12 28.83
C SER A 12 -27.26 -48.92 28.99
N ALA A 13 -27.86 -47.99 28.22
CA ALA A 13 -29.31 -47.75 27.98
C ALA A 13 -30.01 -46.81 28.99
N THR A 14 -30.86 -45.83 28.63
CA THR A 14 -31.89 -45.79 27.57
C THR A 14 -32.37 -44.32 27.35
N THR A 15 -32.64 -43.92 26.11
CA THR A 15 -33.54 -42.81 25.68
C THR A 15 -34.63 -43.46 24.80
N PRO A 16 -35.83 -42.90 24.50
CA PRO A 16 -36.37 -41.55 24.74
C PRO A 16 -37.86 -41.48 25.16
N SER A 17 -38.38 -40.30 25.52
CA SER A 17 -39.78 -39.91 25.18
C SER A 17 -40.00 -38.40 25.22
N VAL A 18 -40.75 -37.94 24.22
CA VAL A 18 -41.18 -36.57 23.89
C VAL A 18 -42.63 -36.43 24.41
N THR A 19 -43.12 -35.32 24.97
CA THR A 19 -43.80 -34.16 24.33
C THR A 19 -44.36 -33.22 25.46
N PRO A 20 -45.08 -32.10 25.19
CA PRO A 20 -44.66 -30.74 25.54
C PRO A 20 -45.55 -30.09 26.63
N ASN A 21 -45.18 -28.91 27.15
CA ASN A 21 -46.23 -28.01 27.65
C ASN A 21 -45.89 -26.53 27.45
N SER A 22 -46.95 -25.80 27.15
CA SER A 22 -47.05 -24.46 26.61
C SER A 22 -47.18 -23.41 27.72
N GLY A 23 -46.73 -22.19 27.43
CA GLY A 23 -47.30 -20.94 27.96
C GLY A 23 -46.70 -20.37 29.25
N ASN A 24 -45.90 -19.31 29.12
CA ASN A 24 -46.30 -18.00 29.66
C ASN A 24 -45.41 -16.84 29.18
N GLU A 25 -46.08 -15.96 28.44
CA GLU A 25 -46.06 -14.50 28.51
C GLU A 25 -44.78 -13.69 28.21
N ALA A 26 -44.95 -12.88 27.17
CA ALA A 26 -44.10 -11.78 26.75
C ALA A 26 -44.04 -10.65 27.79
N LYS A 27 -42.85 -10.08 27.98
CA LYS A 27 -42.68 -8.66 28.27
C LYS A 27 -41.74 -8.04 27.25
N ALA A 28 -42.34 -7.38 26.27
CA ALA A 28 -41.69 -6.31 25.53
C ALA A 28 -41.51 -5.12 26.49
N GLN A 29 -40.27 -4.65 26.65
CA GLN A 29 -40.00 -3.31 27.14
C GLN A 29 -39.11 -2.58 26.14
N SER A 30 -39.70 -1.54 25.57
CA SER A 30 -39.13 -0.57 24.66
C SER A 30 -38.18 0.40 25.38
N ASN A 31 -37.14 0.81 24.64
CA ASN A 31 -36.44 2.09 24.72
C ASN A 31 -35.74 2.45 26.04
N GLY A 32 -34.45 2.10 26.11
CA GLY A 32 -33.46 2.82 26.91
C GLY A 32 -32.25 3.13 26.04
N VAL A 33 -31.97 4.41 25.79
CA VAL A 33 -30.70 4.86 25.22
C VAL A 33 -29.61 4.51 26.22
N THR A 34 -28.98 3.35 26.06
CA THR A 34 -27.82 2.96 26.88
C THR A 34 -26.54 3.44 26.20
N ASN A 35 -26.26 4.75 26.33
CA ASN A 35 -24.87 5.24 26.29
C ASN A 35 -24.16 4.83 27.59
N VAL A 36 -24.18 3.53 27.90
CA VAL A 36 -23.42 2.96 29.00
C VAL A 36 -22.07 2.61 28.41
N THR A 37 -21.04 3.37 28.79
CA THR A 37 -19.65 3.04 28.51
C THR A 37 -19.39 1.65 29.11
N VAL A 38 -19.37 0.63 28.26
CA VAL A 38 -19.12 -0.75 28.68
C VAL A 38 -17.78 -0.81 29.41
N ASP A 39 -17.80 -1.35 30.63
CA ASP A 39 -16.63 -1.58 31.48
C ASP A 39 -15.54 -2.29 30.66
N PRO A 40 -14.25 -1.86 30.69
CA PRO A 40 -13.21 -2.41 29.82
C PRO A 40 -13.08 -3.94 29.84
N LYS A 41 -13.53 -4.59 30.92
CA LYS A 41 -13.53 -6.05 31.11
C LYS A 41 -14.61 -6.77 30.29
N ASP A 42 -15.74 -6.13 30.01
CA ASP A 42 -16.88 -6.72 29.29
C ASP A 42 -16.89 -6.38 27.79
N ARG A 43 -15.88 -5.61 27.32
CA ARG A 43 -15.69 -5.35 25.90
C ARG A 43 -15.28 -6.63 25.20
N LYS A 44 -16.22 -7.24 24.48
CA LYS A 44 -15.93 -8.33 23.54
C LYS A 44 -14.85 -7.86 22.58
N LYS A 45 -13.62 -8.36 22.75
CA LYS A 45 -12.51 -8.08 21.84
C LYS A 45 -12.84 -8.70 20.49
N LYS A 46 -13.23 -7.88 19.53
CA LYS A 46 -13.42 -8.33 18.15
C LYS A 46 -12.06 -8.86 17.66
N LEU A 47 -12.01 -10.14 17.33
CA LEU A 47 -10.81 -10.74 16.74
C LEU A 47 -10.65 -10.16 15.33
N ILE A 48 -9.85 -9.11 15.21
CA ILE A 48 -9.50 -8.55 13.92
C ILE A 48 -8.48 -9.50 13.32
N ARG A 49 -8.76 -10.00 12.11
CA ARG A 49 -7.82 -10.83 11.35
C ARG A 49 -6.50 -10.09 11.26
N LYS A 50 -5.42 -10.70 11.77
CA LYS A 50 -4.06 -10.19 11.59
C LYS A 50 -3.83 -10.09 10.08
N GLN A 51 -3.56 -8.87 9.58
CA GLN A 51 -3.16 -8.70 8.19
C GLN A 51 -1.96 -9.62 7.95
N GLY A 52 -2.05 -10.45 6.90
CA GLY A 52 -1.00 -11.42 6.59
C GLY A 52 0.35 -10.70 6.49
N GLY A 53 1.38 -11.27 7.11
CA GLY A 53 2.72 -10.69 7.11
C GLY A 53 3.20 -10.36 5.69
N THR A 54 4.11 -9.39 5.60
CA THR A 54 4.65 -8.91 4.32
C THR A 54 5.24 -10.08 3.56
N ASN A 55 4.67 -10.42 2.39
CA ASN A 55 5.23 -11.48 1.57
C ASN A 55 6.63 -11.04 1.10
N PRO A 56 7.69 -11.85 1.35
CA PRO A 56 9.08 -11.46 1.08
C PRO A 56 9.30 -11.10 -0.40
N ILE A 57 8.57 -11.74 -1.31
CA ILE A 57 8.67 -11.48 -2.76
C ILE A 57 8.17 -10.06 -3.09
N LYS A 58 7.05 -9.65 -2.49
CA LYS A 58 6.49 -8.31 -2.71
C LYS A 58 7.42 -7.23 -2.18
N TYR A 59 8.06 -7.49 -1.03
CA TYR A 59 9.03 -6.58 -0.45
C TYR A 59 10.30 -6.45 -1.31
N GLN A 60 10.85 -7.56 -1.79
CA GLN A 60 11.99 -7.53 -2.71
C GLN A 60 11.66 -6.78 -4.00
N LEU A 61 10.47 -7.00 -4.57
CA LEU A 61 10.01 -6.30 -5.76
C LEU A 61 9.86 -4.79 -5.53
N TRP A 62 9.28 -4.41 -4.38
CA TRP A 62 9.16 -3.02 -3.97
C TRP A 62 10.52 -2.34 -3.83
N LEU A 63 11.46 -3.00 -3.15
CA LEU A 63 12.82 -2.50 -2.94
C LEU A 63 13.59 -2.40 -4.26
N ALA A 64 13.50 -3.42 -5.11
CA ALA A 64 14.13 -3.44 -6.43
C ALA A 64 13.57 -2.34 -7.34
N GLY A 65 12.26 -2.07 -7.29
CA GLY A 65 11.63 -0.98 -8.02
C GLY A 65 12.17 0.39 -7.60
N HIS A 66 12.25 0.66 -6.30
CA HIS A 66 12.81 1.93 -5.81
C HIS A 66 14.31 2.05 -6.07
N ALA A 67 15.08 0.97 -5.89
CA ALA A 67 16.51 0.96 -6.15
C ALA A 67 16.81 1.20 -7.64
N SER A 68 16.09 0.54 -8.54
CA SER A 68 16.22 0.75 -9.99
C SER A 68 15.82 2.16 -10.41
N ALA A 69 14.74 2.71 -9.86
CA ALA A 69 14.32 4.09 -10.11
C ALA A 69 15.43 5.10 -9.74
N ILE A 70 16.10 4.91 -8.61
CA ILE A 70 17.19 5.76 -8.15
C ILE A 70 18.45 5.55 -9.00
N VAL A 71 18.90 4.31 -9.19
CA VAL A 71 20.15 4.01 -9.92
C VAL A 71 20.05 4.49 -11.38
N PHE A 72 19.01 4.07 -12.10
CA PHE A 72 18.82 4.46 -13.50
C PHE A 72 18.38 5.92 -13.64
N GLY A 73 17.66 6.46 -12.65
CA GLY A 73 17.33 7.88 -12.58
C GLY A 73 18.59 8.73 -12.48
N SER A 74 19.49 8.42 -11.55
CA SER A 74 20.78 9.10 -11.39
C SER A 74 21.65 9.00 -12.64
N ILE A 75 21.72 7.83 -13.28
CA ILE A 75 22.44 7.67 -14.55
C ILE A 75 21.84 8.60 -15.61
N SER A 76 20.51 8.62 -15.77
CA SER A 76 19.84 9.51 -16.72
C SER A 76 20.11 10.99 -16.42
N PHE A 77 20.07 11.39 -15.14
CA PHE A 77 20.41 12.75 -14.70
C PHE A 77 21.83 13.13 -15.08
N VAL A 78 22.82 12.29 -14.78
CA VAL A 78 24.24 12.55 -15.07
C VAL A 78 24.47 12.67 -16.58
N PHE A 79 23.87 11.78 -17.39
CA PHE A 79 24.01 11.86 -18.84
C PHE A 79 23.37 13.11 -19.44
N GLN A 80 22.26 13.60 -18.88
CA GLN A 80 21.60 14.83 -19.32
C GLN A 80 22.30 16.10 -18.84
N ILE A 81 22.81 16.14 -17.61
CA ILE A 81 23.49 17.33 -17.07
C ILE A 81 24.86 17.54 -17.71
N LEU A 82 25.59 16.45 -17.98
CA LEU A 82 26.92 16.49 -18.61
C LEU A 82 26.85 16.48 -20.15
N TRP A 83 25.65 16.57 -20.73
CA TRP A 83 25.40 16.67 -22.17
C TRP A 83 26.16 15.62 -23.01
N LEU A 84 26.36 14.41 -22.48
CA LEU A 84 27.19 13.41 -23.15
C LEU A 84 26.55 12.95 -24.47
N PRO A 85 27.35 12.71 -25.53
CA PRO A 85 26.86 12.20 -26.79
C PRO A 85 26.26 10.79 -26.60
N ASN A 86 24.96 10.68 -26.88
CA ASN A 86 24.18 9.47 -26.69
C ASN A 86 24.39 8.45 -27.83
N LYS A 87 25.63 7.95 -28.02
CA LYS A 87 25.98 7.05 -29.12
C LYS A 87 25.31 5.66 -29.06
N PHE A 88 25.00 5.16 -27.87
CA PHE A 88 24.50 3.78 -27.67
C PHE A 88 23.08 3.70 -27.10
N TYR A 89 22.31 4.78 -27.18
CA TYR A 89 20.97 4.84 -26.56
C TYR A 89 20.95 4.50 -25.05
N ILE A 90 22.11 4.53 -24.36
CA ILE A 90 22.23 4.23 -22.92
C ILE A 90 21.29 5.12 -22.11
N ASN A 91 21.22 6.41 -22.46
CA ASN A 91 20.34 7.35 -21.78
C ASN A 91 18.86 6.99 -22.05
N SER A 92 18.54 6.49 -23.24
CA SER A 92 17.20 6.06 -23.60
C SER A 92 16.69 4.89 -22.76
N ILE A 93 17.54 3.88 -22.59
CA ILE A 93 17.17 2.67 -21.87
C ILE A 93 17.13 2.94 -20.37
N ALA A 94 18.10 3.70 -19.83
CA ALA A 94 18.11 4.11 -18.43
C ALA A 94 16.86 4.92 -18.06
N TYR A 95 16.45 5.86 -18.92
CA TYR A 95 15.21 6.62 -18.75
C TYR A 95 13.99 5.70 -18.61
N ARG A 96 13.84 4.74 -19.53
CA ARG A 96 12.70 3.80 -19.52
C ARG A 96 12.76 2.85 -18.33
N LEU A 97 13.94 2.35 -17.98
CA LEU A 97 14.12 1.47 -16.82
C LEU A 97 13.83 2.18 -15.50
N SER A 98 14.17 3.46 -15.37
CA SER A 98 13.82 4.27 -14.19
C SER A 98 12.31 4.42 -14.04
N LEU A 99 11.60 4.68 -15.13
CA LEU A 99 10.13 4.74 -15.15
C LEU A 99 9.50 3.37 -14.85
N LEU A 100 10.01 2.29 -15.45
CA LEU A 100 9.52 0.93 -15.24
C LEU A 100 9.72 0.49 -13.78
N GLY A 101 10.87 0.83 -13.18
CA GLY A 101 11.16 0.62 -11.76
C GLY A 101 10.19 1.39 -10.86
N SER A 102 9.91 2.65 -11.20
CA SER A 102 8.95 3.49 -10.49
C SER A 102 7.52 2.93 -10.54
N ILE A 103 7.07 2.47 -11.71
CA ILE A 103 5.77 1.79 -11.86
C ILE A 103 5.71 0.55 -10.98
N THR A 104 6.76 -0.28 -11.01
CA THR A 104 6.83 -1.50 -10.23
C THR A 104 6.76 -1.21 -8.72
N ALA A 105 7.49 -0.21 -8.26
CA ALA A 105 7.52 0.21 -6.86
C ALA A 105 6.17 0.79 -6.38
N LEU A 106 5.55 1.67 -7.18
CA LEU A 106 4.25 2.26 -6.87
C LEU A 106 3.13 1.22 -6.92
N THR A 107 3.20 0.28 -7.87
CA THR A 107 2.28 -0.86 -7.95
C THR A 107 2.41 -1.76 -6.73
N ALA A 108 3.64 -2.08 -6.30
CA ALA A 108 3.88 -2.85 -5.09
C ALA A 108 3.36 -2.12 -3.84
N THR A 109 3.53 -0.80 -3.78
CA THR A 109 2.99 0.05 -2.71
C THR A 109 1.46 0.02 -2.65
N LEU A 110 0.79 0.12 -3.81
CA LEU A 110 -0.67 0.01 -3.92
C LEU A 110 -1.16 -1.41 -3.55
N SER A 111 -0.48 -2.44 -4.06
CA SER A 111 -0.76 -3.84 -3.74
C SER A 111 -0.62 -4.13 -2.24
N HIS A 112 0.37 -3.50 -1.58
CA HIS A 112 0.56 -3.62 -0.14
C HIS A 112 -0.53 -2.87 0.65
N LYS A 113 -0.92 -1.67 0.22
CA LYS A 113 -1.89 -0.82 0.93
C LYS A 113 -3.33 -1.35 0.85
N PHE A 114 -3.75 -1.84 -0.30
CA PHE A 114 -5.14 -2.25 -0.54
C PHE A 114 -5.33 -3.76 -0.72
N GLY A 115 -4.27 -4.48 -1.09
CA GLY A 115 -4.41 -5.85 -1.59
C GLY A 115 -4.99 -5.86 -3.01
N LEU A 116 -4.64 -6.89 -3.80
CA LEU A 116 -5.10 -7.00 -5.20
C LEU A 116 -6.59 -7.40 -5.31
N SER A 117 -7.17 -7.96 -4.24
CA SER A 117 -8.55 -8.48 -4.26
C SER A 117 -9.61 -7.48 -3.76
N TYR A 118 -9.22 -6.40 -3.07
CA TYR A 118 -10.17 -5.42 -2.53
C TYR A 118 -9.67 -4.00 -2.79
N LEU A 119 -9.78 -3.60 -4.06
CA LEU A 119 -9.45 -2.25 -4.49
C LEU A 119 -10.60 -1.30 -4.07
N PRO A 120 -10.30 -0.12 -3.48
CA PRO A 120 -11.29 0.91 -3.23
C PRO A 120 -11.99 1.35 -4.53
N PRO A 121 -13.14 2.03 -4.42
CA PRO A 121 -13.78 2.67 -5.57
C PRO A 121 -12.80 3.55 -6.36
N HIS A 122 -12.96 3.61 -7.69
CA HIS A 122 -12.05 4.32 -8.59
C HIS A 122 -11.84 5.81 -8.22
N SER A 123 -12.87 6.47 -7.70
CA SER A 123 -12.79 7.85 -7.19
C SER A 123 -11.79 7.98 -6.04
N THR A 124 -11.77 7.03 -5.11
CA THR A 124 -10.84 7.00 -3.98
C THR A 124 -9.42 6.64 -4.44
N LEU A 125 -9.27 5.78 -5.45
CA LEU A 125 -7.97 5.47 -6.06
C LEU A 125 -7.36 6.71 -6.72
N VAL A 126 -8.14 7.45 -7.52
CA VAL A 126 -7.67 8.67 -8.19
C VAL A 126 -7.30 9.77 -7.19
N ALA A 127 -7.96 9.84 -6.03
CA ALA A 127 -7.59 10.77 -4.97
C ALA A 127 -6.23 10.44 -4.30
N GLN A 128 -5.71 9.22 -4.47
CA GLN A 128 -4.44 8.84 -3.88
C GLN A 128 -3.25 9.29 -4.76
N GLN A 129 -2.36 10.08 -4.17
CA GLN A 129 -1.15 10.58 -4.81
C GLN A 129 -0.28 9.47 -5.45
N ASN A 130 -0.03 8.35 -4.76
CA ASN A 130 0.74 7.23 -5.36
C ASN A 130 0.09 6.62 -6.61
N PHE A 131 -1.25 6.67 -6.71
CA PHE A 131 -1.97 6.17 -7.88
C PHE A 131 -1.91 7.18 -9.03
N GLN A 132 -2.06 8.47 -8.74
CA GLN A 132 -1.85 9.54 -9.73
C GLN A 132 -0.47 9.43 -10.37
N TYR A 133 0.59 9.26 -9.56
CA TYR A 133 1.95 9.03 -10.06
C TYR A 133 2.11 7.73 -10.83
N LEU A 134 1.41 6.66 -10.46
CA LEU A 134 1.46 5.42 -11.23
C LEU A 134 0.88 5.62 -12.62
N VAL A 135 -0.28 6.27 -12.72
CA VAL A 135 -0.94 6.56 -14.01
C VAL A 135 -0.07 7.47 -14.86
N LEU A 136 0.50 8.52 -14.27
CA LEU A 136 1.45 9.40 -14.94
C LEU A 136 2.70 8.65 -15.42
N ALA A 137 3.23 7.73 -14.63
CA ALA A 137 4.44 6.97 -15.00
C ALA A 137 4.17 6.06 -16.20
N VAL A 138 3.00 5.42 -16.23
CA VAL A 138 2.54 4.63 -17.38
C VAL A 138 2.37 5.51 -18.61
N ALA A 139 1.74 6.68 -18.49
CA ALA A 139 1.59 7.62 -19.60
C ALA A 139 2.96 8.11 -20.13
N TRP A 140 3.92 8.35 -19.25
CA TRP A 140 5.24 8.87 -19.63
C TRP A 140 6.14 7.84 -20.32
N ILE A 141 5.90 6.54 -20.15
CA ILE A 141 6.59 5.51 -20.94
C ILE A 141 6.37 5.69 -22.45
N PHE A 142 5.17 6.12 -22.84
CA PHE A 142 4.80 6.30 -24.25
C PHE A 142 5.08 7.72 -24.77
N THR A 143 5.46 8.66 -23.90
CA THR A 143 5.66 10.07 -24.28
C THR A 143 7.14 10.39 -24.51
N PHE A 144 7.43 11.55 -25.11
CA PHE A 144 8.78 12.09 -25.28
C PHE A 144 9.59 12.15 -23.98
N LYS A 145 10.90 11.93 -24.11
CA LYS A 145 11.87 12.04 -23.00
C LYS A 145 11.94 13.47 -22.49
N SER A 146 11.86 13.62 -21.18
CA SER A 146 12.08 14.89 -20.48
C SER A 146 12.62 14.61 -19.09
N ILE A 147 13.61 15.38 -18.64
CA ILE A 147 14.20 15.22 -17.31
C ILE A 147 13.21 15.59 -16.20
N PHE A 148 12.37 16.60 -16.45
CA PHE A 148 11.35 17.05 -15.50
C PHE A 148 10.39 15.93 -15.11
N LYS A 149 10.16 14.97 -16.00
CA LYS A 149 9.34 13.78 -15.73
C LYS A 149 9.99 12.77 -14.78
N ILE A 150 11.32 12.75 -14.63
CA ILE A 150 11.98 11.78 -13.74
C ILE A 150 12.09 12.33 -12.32
N ILE A 151 12.26 13.65 -12.18
CA ILE A 151 12.42 14.33 -10.89
C ILE A 151 11.38 13.88 -9.84
N PRO A 152 10.07 13.92 -10.10
CA PRO A 152 9.08 13.59 -9.07
C PRO A 152 9.20 12.13 -8.66
N TYR A 153 9.39 11.19 -9.60
CA TYR A 153 9.56 9.77 -9.25
C TYR A 153 10.85 9.47 -8.52
N TYR A 154 11.94 10.16 -8.87
CA TYR A 154 13.21 10.04 -8.17
C TYR A 154 13.06 10.50 -6.72
N LEU A 155 12.46 11.66 -6.50
CA LEU A 155 12.23 12.20 -5.15
C LEU A 155 11.28 11.30 -4.34
N ILE A 156 10.22 10.78 -4.95
CA ILE A 156 9.32 9.82 -4.31
C ILE A 156 10.08 8.55 -3.92
N ALA A 157 10.93 8.01 -4.81
CA ALA A 157 11.70 6.80 -4.50
C ALA A 157 12.68 7.03 -3.34
N VAL A 158 13.36 8.17 -3.32
CA VAL A 158 14.24 8.56 -2.20
C VAL A 158 13.41 8.68 -0.91
N LEU A 159 12.27 9.39 -0.95
CA LEU A 159 11.45 9.61 0.23
C LEU A 159 10.88 8.31 0.81
N GLN A 160 10.38 7.40 -0.04
CA GLN A 160 9.86 6.10 0.37
C GLN A 160 10.96 5.22 0.97
N LEU A 161 12.16 5.22 0.38
CA LEU A 161 13.28 4.44 0.88
C LEU A 161 13.82 5.00 2.20
N SER A 162 13.92 6.32 2.32
CA SER A 162 14.35 7.00 3.55
C SER A 162 13.36 6.82 4.70
N ASN A 163 12.06 6.80 4.43
CA ASN A 163 11.05 6.52 5.45
C ASN A 163 11.17 5.07 5.95
N HIS A 164 11.35 4.11 5.04
CA HIS A 164 11.51 2.71 5.41
C HIS A 164 12.82 2.43 6.18
N LYS A 165 13.93 3.09 5.80
CA LYS A 165 15.23 2.94 6.46
C LYS A 165 15.44 3.90 7.64
N LYS A 166 14.46 4.77 7.93
CA LYS A 166 14.52 5.81 8.97
C LYS A 166 15.79 6.67 8.89
N ILE A 167 16.08 7.18 7.69
CA ILE A 167 17.24 8.06 7.48
C ILE A 167 16.84 9.49 7.87
N ASP A 168 17.21 9.90 9.08
CA ASP A 168 16.79 11.19 9.66
C ASP A 168 17.21 12.42 8.83
N ALA A 169 18.35 12.35 8.13
CA ALA A 169 18.84 13.46 7.31
C ALA A 169 17.85 13.84 6.18
N VAL A 170 17.30 12.84 5.51
CA VAL A 170 16.32 13.04 4.43
C VAL A 170 14.93 13.30 5.01
N LEU A 171 14.59 12.66 6.14
CA LEU A 171 13.28 12.80 6.77
C LEU A 171 13.02 14.23 7.28
N LYS A 172 14.07 14.91 7.77
CA LYS A 172 14.00 16.33 8.16
C LYS A 172 13.65 17.25 6.99
N GLN A 173 14.08 16.89 5.78
CA GLN A 173 13.84 17.65 4.56
C GLN A 173 12.62 17.15 3.77
N ALA A 174 11.94 16.10 4.24
CA ALA A 174 10.73 15.57 3.62
C ALA A 174 9.68 16.63 3.25
N PRO A 175 9.33 17.63 4.11
CA PRO A 175 8.37 18.66 3.73
C PRO A 175 8.88 19.54 2.58
N PHE A 176 10.19 19.83 2.53
CA PHE A 176 10.79 20.57 1.43
C PHE A 176 10.77 19.77 0.12
N LEU A 177 11.10 18.47 0.18
CA LEU A 177 11.02 17.57 -0.97
C LEU A 177 9.58 17.46 -1.49
N ALA A 178 8.59 17.39 -0.59
CA ALA A 178 7.17 17.36 -0.97
C ALA A 178 6.75 18.67 -1.68
N SER A 179 7.23 19.82 -1.21
CA SER A 179 6.99 21.10 -1.89
C SER A 179 7.62 21.13 -3.29
N ILE A 180 8.85 20.63 -3.46
CA ILE A 180 9.49 20.53 -4.78
C ILE A 180 8.65 19.68 -5.73
N ILE A 181 8.17 18.53 -5.25
CA ILE A 181 7.30 17.65 -6.03
C ILE A 181 6.03 18.38 -6.47
N ALA A 182 5.37 19.13 -5.58
CA ALA A 182 4.16 19.89 -5.90
C ALA A 182 4.41 21.02 -6.92
N TYR A 183 5.55 21.73 -6.81
CA TYR A 183 5.93 22.74 -7.80
C TYR A 183 6.26 22.12 -9.16
N ASP A 184 6.95 20.99 -9.17
CA ASP A 184 7.25 20.25 -10.40
C ASP A 184 5.96 19.82 -11.11
N GLU A 185 4.95 19.35 -10.38
CA GLU A 185 3.64 19.02 -10.97
C GLU A 185 2.95 20.21 -11.63
N LEU A 186 2.87 21.35 -10.94
CA LEU A 186 2.29 22.57 -11.49
C LEU A 186 3.03 23.02 -12.75
N PHE A 187 4.36 22.96 -12.71
CA PHE A 187 5.20 23.26 -13.86
C PHE A 187 4.95 22.28 -15.01
N LEU A 188 4.81 20.98 -14.73
CA LEU A 188 4.56 19.96 -15.74
C LEU A 188 3.20 20.13 -16.42
N ILE A 189 2.17 20.46 -15.65
CA ILE A 189 0.82 20.77 -16.17
C ILE A 189 0.89 22.00 -17.07
N GLY A 190 1.53 23.08 -16.60
CA GLY A 190 1.73 24.29 -17.40
C GLY A 190 2.49 24.02 -18.70
N TYR A 191 3.59 23.25 -18.62
CA TYR A 191 4.38 22.85 -19.78
C TYR A 191 3.56 22.03 -20.78
N LEU A 192 2.76 21.06 -20.31
CA LEU A 192 1.88 20.27 -21.15
C LEU A 192 0.81 21.13 -21.83
N LEU A 193 0.18 22.05 -21.10
CA LEU A 193 -0.83 22.96 -21.65
C LEU A 193 -0.25 23.88 -22.72
N ILE A 194 0.88 24.53 -22.45
CA ILE A 194 1.56 25.39 -23.42
C ILE A 194 1.92 24.56 -24.65
N ARG A 195 2.48 23.37 -24.46
CA ARG A 195 2.81 22.49 -25.57
C ARG A 195 1.57 22.07 -26.36
N THR A 196 0.43 21.82 -25.73
CA THR A 196 -0.81 21.47 -26.44
C THR A 196 -1.44 22.65 -27.17
N VAL A 197 -1.24 23.89 -26.69
CA VAL A 197 -1.79 25.10 -27.33
C VAL A 197 -0.90 25.60 -28.48
N PHE A 198 0.43 25.47 -28.36
CA PHE A 198 1.41 25.95 -29.34
C PHE A 198 1.90 24.86 -30.32
N PHE A 199 1.27 23.69 -30.33
CA PHE A 199 1.57 22.56 -31.22
C PHE A 199 0.29 22.15 -31.94
#